data_AF-A0ABD2KQF1-F1
#
_entry.id   AF-A0ABD2KQF1-F1
#
_cell.length_a   1.000
_cell.length_b   1.000
_cell.length_c   1.000
_cell.angle_alpha   90.00
_cell.angle_beta   90.00
_cell.angle_gamma   90.00
#
_symmetry.space_group_name_H-M   'P 1'
#
loop_
_entity.id
_entity.type
_entity.pdbx_description
1 polymer ?
#
loop_
_entity_poly.entity_id
_entity_poly.type
_entity_poly.pdbx_seq_one_letter_code
_entity_poly.pdbx_strand_id
1 'polypeptide(L)'
;MSSSKSGNLADRMKHLLSTAKGADAHFLVGDGDEKELLSAHKNILMSASEVFEAMFRFDAKNGKSTRGKGKKRKKQSKFKVMLSFIYADDLSELDGDNAMAVLYAAKKYCIDGLVSQCLQIPIPKLSNVFLAFAQTRLFDFEDFARQCLFYICQNADELFESEEFLQIEQKLLCEIFDCDQLVISSEFEIWNAALNWADEKCRQNATECSAENRRSALGSALFKIRFPLISMEDFTESIVPSGILTNDEFVSIYQFHCHPNLRDVPGLKPLKFPWHGRISDWNISKGNRGTLAMEIEKFSEFAREKVGSRRNSELEVSINGLSWKISAEIKTKEKSTDEKWLGFYLLCTASGKDGNWSYKCSATLRIVSQKNGTKDLTGKYDRVFKKEENSWGFPNFITFAELMDPSKGFYDKNEDKVTLAIDFTVGEEKGTTKRKLADG
;
A
#
# COMPACT_ATOMS: atom_id res chain seq x y z
N MET A 1 -43.09 39.17 13.88
CA MET A 1 -41.84 39.93 13.69
C MET A 1 -40.93 39.13 12.77
N SER A 2 -40.49 39.77 11.69
CA SER A 2 -39.75 39.19 10.56
C SER A 2 -38.32 38.79 10.99
N SER A 3 -38.01 37.50 11.00
CA SER A 3 -36.60 37.07 11.03
C SER A 3 -36.00 37.40 9.68
N SER A 4 -35.07 38.34 9.62
CA SER A 4 -34.32 38.62 8.40
C SER A 4 -33.71 37.32 7.88
N LYS A 5 -33.94 36.99 6.61
CA LYS A 5 -33.21 35.94 5.89
C LYS A 5 -31.78 36.41 5.62
N SER A 6 -31.04 36.79 6.66
CA SER A 6 -29.74 37.49 6.59
C SER A 6 -28.53 36.57 6.52
N GLY A 7 -28.72 35.29 6.17
CA GLY A 7 -27.62 34.36 5.88
C GLY A 7 -27.25 34.36 4.40
N ASN A 8 -26.04 33.88 4.07
CA ASN A 8 -25.62 33.70 2.69
C ASN A 8 -26.47 32.59 1.98
N LEU A 9 -26.20 32.29 0.71
CA LEU A 9 -26.96 31.25 0.00
C LEU A 9 -26.88 29.88 0.69
N ALA A 10 -25.68 29.48 1.12
CA ALA A 10 -25.45 28.20 1.79
C ALA A 10 -26.25 28.09 3.10
N ASP A 11 -26.24 29.13 3.95
CA ASP A 11 -27.00 29.14 5.21
C ASP A 11 -28.52 29.00 4.97
N ARG A 12 -29.02 29.66 3.93
CA ARG A 12 -30.44 29.57 3.54
C ARG A 12 -30.79 28.17 3.03
N MET A 13 -29.89 27.52 2.29
CA MET A 13 -30.08 26.13 1.82
C MET A 13 -30.01 25.12 2.98
N LYS A 14 -29.07 25.28 3.92
CA LYS A 14 -28.99 24.47 5.14
C LYS A 14 -30.27 24.58 5.97
N HIS A 15 -30.78 25.80 6.14
CA HIS A 15 -32.06 26.03 6.82
C HIS A 15 -33.25 25.38 6.07
N LEU A 16 -33.24 25.41 4.73
CA LEU A 16 -34.28 24.74 3.94
C LEU A 16 -34.25 23.21 4.14
N LEU A 17 -33.07 22.60 4.14
CA LEU A 17 -32.89 21.17 4.42
C LEU A 17 -33.34 20.80 5.83
N SER A 18 -32.95 21.57 6.85
CA SER A 18 -33.24 21.26 8.25
C SER A 18 -34.72 21.43 8.61
N THR A 19 -35.41 22.41 8.01
CA THR A 19 -36.84 22.65 8.25
C THR A 19 -37.75 21.76 7.42
N ALA A 20 -37.24 21.13 6.36
CA ALA A 20 -38.00 20.31 5.40
C ALA A 20 -39.23 21.04 4.81
N LYS A 21 -39.23 22.38 4.82
CA LYS A 21 -40.39 23.18 4.42
C LYS A 21 -40.57 23.11 2.91
N GLY A 22 -41.64 22.45 2.46
CA GLY A 22 -41.93 22.26 1.03
C GLY A 22 -41.25 21.04 0.42
N ALA A 23 -40.70 20.14 1.23
CA ALA A 23 -40.13 18.89 0.76
C ALA A 23 -41.16 18.01 0.04
N ASP A 24 -40.78 17.52 -1.13
CA ASP A 24 -41.60 16.69 -2.04
C ASP A 24 -40.94 15.32 -2.33
N ALA A 25 -39.81 15.03 -1.68
CA ALA A 25 -39.18 13.72 -1.62
C ALA A 25 -38.93 13.30 -0.16
N HIS A 26 -39.15 12.01 0.13
CA HIS A 26 -38.88 11.43 1.44
C HIS A 26 -38.14 10.10 1.29
N PHE A 27 -37.02 9.97 1.98
CA PHE A 27 -36.16 8.79 1.96
C PHE A 27 -36.21 8.10 3.32
N LEU A 28 -36.53 6.81 3.31
CA LEU A 28 -36.39 5.97 4.48
C LEU A 28 -34.99 5.36 4.46
N VAL A 29 -34.12 5.81 5.35
CA VAL A 29 -32.70 5.47 5.37
C VAL A 29 -32.35 4.80 6.69
N GLY A 30 -31.58 3.71 6.63
CA GLY A 30 -31.19 2.91 7.78
C GLY A 30 -31.53 1.44 7.59
N ASP A 31 -31.09 0.60 8.51
CA ASP A 31 -31.26 -0.85 8.44
C ASP A 31 -32.07 -1.38 9.64
N GLY A 32 -32.78 -2.49 9.43
CA GLY A 32 -33.63 -3.12 10.44
C GLY A 32 -34.63 -2.15 11.07
N ASP A 33 -34.57 -2.04 12.39
CA ASP A 33 -35.43 -1.16 13.20
C ASP A 33 -34.91 0.29 13.31
N GLU A 34 -33.70 0.58 12.82
CA GLU A 34 -33.06 1.91 12.89
C GLU A 34 -33.27 2.71 11.60
N LYS A 35 -34.54 2.94 11.22
CA LYS A 35 -34.90 3.67 9.99
C LYS A 35 -35.30 5.11 10.25
N GLU A 36 -34.51 6.05 9.74
CA GLU A 36 -34.79 7.48 9.74
C GLU A 36 -35.52 7.91 8.45
N LEU A 37 -36.51 8.80 8.60
CA LEU A 37 -37.17 9.44 7.46
C LEU A 37 -36.52 10.81 7.21
N LEU A 38 -35.78 10.92 6.10
CA LEU A 38 -35.16 12.16 5.63
C LEU A 38 -36.03 12.81 4.57
N SER A 39 -36.22 14.13 4.65
CA SER A 39 -37.02 14.89 3.69
C SER A 39 -36.14 15.80 2.84
N ALA A 40 -36.44 15.90 1.55
CA ALA A 40 -35.66 16.67 0.60
C ALA A 40 -36.54 17.19 -0.56
N HIS A 41 -35.94 18.00 -1.42
CA HIS A 41 -36.58 18.66 -2.56
C HIS A 41 -36.07 18.05 -3.87
N LYS A 42 -36.99 17.51 -4.69
CA LYS A 42 -36.66 16.81 -5.94
C LYS A 42 -35.84 17.69 -6.87
N ASN A 43 -36.23 18.94 -7.08
CA ASN A 43 -35.54 19.86 -7.98
C ASN A 43 -34.05 20.05 -7.63
N ILE A 44 -33.72 20.19 -6.34
CA ILE A 44 -32.34 20.31 -5.87
C ILE A 44 -31.58 19.00 -6.12
N LEU A 45 -32.18 17.87 -5.77
CA LEU A 45 -31.56 16.56 -5.97
C LEU A 45 -31.31 16.24 -7.44
N MET A 46 -32.26 16.52 -8.33
CA MET A 46 -32.10 16.32 -9.77
C MET A 46 -31.00 17.21 -10.35
N SER A 47 -30.84 18.43 -9.84
CA SER A 47 -29.77 19.33 -10.31
C SER A 47 -28.36 18.87 -9.93
N ALA A 48 -28.25 18.02 -8.90
CA ALA A 48 -26.97 17.55 -8.37
C ALA A 48 -26.64 16.09 -8.72
N SER A 49 -27.58 15.34 -9.28
CA SER A 49 -27.44 13.90 -9.52
C SER A 49 -28.34 13.43 -10.67
N GLU A 50 -27.71 12.91 -11.71
CA GLU A 50 -28.41 12.29 -12.85
C GLU A 50 -29.24 11.07 -12.43
N VAL A 51 -28.81 10.37 -11.37
CA VAL A 51 -29.54 9.23 -10.81
C VAL A 51 -30.85 9.68 -10.19
N PHE A 52 -30.85 10.77 -9.40
CA PHE A 52 -32.09 11.32 -8.86
C PHE A 52 -32.98 11.88 -9.96
N GLU A 53 -32.41 12.50 -11.00
CA GLU A 53 -33.16 12.96 -12.17
C GLU A 53 -33.88 11.81 -12.89
N ALA A 54 -33.17 10.73 -13.21
CA ALA A 54 -33.76 9.55 -13.83
C ALA A 54 -34.84 8.91 -12.94
N MET A 55 -34.56 8.75 -11.64
CA MET A 55 -35.48 8.17 -10.66
C MET A 55 -36.80 8.95 -10.58
N PHE A 56 -36.74 10.28 -10.39
CA PHE A 56 -37.96 11.07 -10.21
C PHE A 56 -38.74 11.28 -11.51
N ARG A 57 -38.07 11.33 -12.67
CA ARG A 57 -38.76 11.32 -13.97
C ARG A 57 -39.52 10.02 -14.19
N PHE A 58 -38.97 8.89 -13.78
CA PHE A 58 -39.66 7.59 -13.84
C PHE A 58 -40.88 7.55 -12.90
N ASP A 59 -40.72 7.98 -11.65
CA ASP A 59 -41.83 8.01 -10.68
C ASP A 59 -42.98 8.92 -11.14
N ALA A 60 -42.66 10.09 -11.70
CA ALA A 60 -43.64 11.01 -12.24
C ALA A 60 -44.45 10.41 -13.40
N LYS A 61 -43.79 9.60 -14.26
CA LYS A 61 -44.46 8.90 -15.37
C LYS A 61 -45.35 7.75 -14.91
N ASN A 62 -45.03 7.13 -13.77
CA ASN A 62 -45.67 5.90 -13.31
C ASN A 62 -46.65 6.09 -12.13
N GLY A 63 -46.90 7.33 -11.71
CA GLY A 63 -47.93 7.67 -10.72
C GLY A 63 -47.68 7.09 -9.31
N LYS A 64 -46.46 6.65 -8.99
CA LYS A 64 -46.13 6.10 -7.68
C LYS A 64 -45.65 7.22 -6.74
N SER A 65 -46.38 7.43 -5.64
CA SER A 65 -45.90 8.22 -4.49
C SER A 65 -45.51 7.25 -3.39
N THR A 66 -44.21 7.03 -3.21
CA THR A 66 -43.68 6.22 -2.11
C THR A 66 -43.62 7.07 -0.84
N ARG A 67 -44.51 6.78 0.11
CA ARG A 67 -44.53 7.42 1.44
C ARG A 67 -44.09 6.40 2.49
N GLY A 68 -42.79 6.35 2.77
CA GLY A 68 -42.24 5.50 3.83
C GLY A 68 -42.57 6.08 5.22
N LYS A 69 -43.04 5.24 6.14
CA LYS A 69 -43.16 5.59 7.57
C LYS A 69 -41.89 5.13 8.28
N GLY A 70 -41.21 6.03 9.00
CA GLY A 70 -40.00 5.73 9.79
C GLY A 70 -40.10 6.28 11.21
N LYS A 71 -39.40 5.64 12.17
CA LYS A 71 -39.29 6.08 13.58
C LYS A 71 -37.94 6.77 13.78
N LYS A 72 -37.92 7.89 14.50
CA LYS A 72 -36.68 8.65 14.76
C LYS A 72 -35.79 7.93 15.78
N ARG A 73 -34.57 7.56 15.36
CA ARG A 73 -33.38 7.39 16.23
C ARG A 73 -32.15 7.94 15.52
N LYS A 74 -31.24 8.57 16.28
CA LYS A 74 -30.08 9.31 15.76
C LYS A 74 -28.86 8.40 15.63
N LYS A 75 -28.41 8.20 14.40
CA LYS A 75 -27.00 7.98 14.05
C LYS A 75 -26.72 8.69 12.72
N GLN A 76 -25.53 9.25 12.54
CA GLN A 76 -25.17 10.02 11.34
C GLN A 76 -25.15 9.10 10.13
N SER A 77 -26.17 9.20 9.28
CA SER A 77 -26.24 8.43 8.05
C SER A 77 -25.35 9.05 6.98
N LYS A 78 -24.57 8.22 6.26
CA LYS A 78 -23.86 8.58 5.01
C LYS A 78 -24.71 9.39 4.03
N PHE A 79 -26.02 9.15 4.03
CA PHE A 79 -26.99 9.86 3.19
C PHE A 79 -27.21 11.31 3.65
N LYS A 80 -27.11 11.59 4.95
CA LYS A 80 -27.23 12.94 5.50
C LYS A 80 -26.05 13.82 5.10
N VAL A 81 -24.82 13.29 5.16
CA VAL A 81 -23.62 13.98 4.67
C VAL A 81 -23.79 14.32 3.19
N MET A 82 -24.26 13.36 2.39
CA MET A 82 -24.55 13.56 0.97
C MET A 82 -25.60 14.65 0.73
N LEU A 83 -26.70 14.69 1.49
CA LEU A 83 -27.70 15.76 1.39
C LEU A 83 -27.13 17.13 1.80
N SER A 84 -26.36 17.21 2.88
CA SER A 84 -25.71 18.44 3.31
C SER A 84 -24.77 18.99 2.23
N PHE A 85 -24.03 18.11 1.56
CA PHE A 85 -23.19 18.46 0.42
C PHE A 85 -24.03 18.98 -0.76
N ILE A 86 -25.05 18.24 -1.21
CA ILE A 86 -25.91 18.66 -2.33
C ILE A 86 -26.52 20.06 -2.12
N TYR A 87 -26.89 20.41 -0.89
CA TYR A 87 -27.57 21.66 -0.60
C TYR A 87 -26.63 22.85 -0.46
N ALA A 88 -25.43 22.64 0.06
CA ALA A 88 -24.60 23.73 0.55
C ALA A 88 -23.09 23.47 0.53
N ASP A 89 -22.63 22.44 -0.19
CA ASP A 89 -21.25 21.93 -0.18
C ASP A 89 -20.72 21.70 1.25
N ASP A 90 -21.62 21.33 2.17
CA ASP A 90 -21.31 21.21 3.59
C ASP A 90 -20.72 19.84 3.92
N LEU A 91 -19.43 19.87 4.29
CA LEU A 91 -18.63 18.70 4.65
C LEU A 91 -18.34 18.63 6.16
N SER A 92 -19.01 19.41 6.99
CA SER A 92 -18.76 19.45 8.44
C SER A 92 -18.95 18.11 9.15
N GLU A 93 -19.75 17.21 8.58
CA GLU A 93 -19.99 15.85 9.08
C GLU A 93 -19.20 14.77 8.29
N LEU A 94 -18.32 15.15 7.36
CA LEU A 94 -17.45 14.21 6.64
C LEU A 94 -16.13 14.06 7.40
N ASP A 95 -15.80 12.83 7.79
CA ASP A 95 -14.58 12.49 8.52
C ASP A 95 -14.02 11.14 8.05
N GLY A 96 -12.90 10.72 8.64
CA GLY A 96 -12.25 9.47 8.31
C GLY A 96 -13.04 8.21 8.69
N ASP A 97 -14.01 8.31 9.59
CA ASP A 97 -14.83 7.20 10.04
C ASP A 97 -15.92 6.86 9.02
N ASN A 98 -16.50 7.90 8.40
CA ASN A 98 -17.60 7.74 7.44
C ASN A 98 -17.18 7.91 5.96
N ALA A 99 -15.94 8.34 5.70
CA ALA A 99 -15.36 8.61 4.39
C ALA A 99 -15.75 7.61 3.30
N MET A 100 -15.49 6.32 3.54
CA MET A 100 -15.69 5.28 2.52
C MET A 100 -17.17 4.96 2.31
N ALA A 101 -17.97 5.01 3.38
CA ALA A 101 -19.42 4.86 3.28
C ALA A 101 -20.06 5.99 2.48
N VAL A 102 -19.57 7.23 2.65
CA VAL A 102 -19.99 8.40 1.87
C VAL A 102 -19.50 8.30 0.42
N LEU A 103 -18.25 7.89 0.19
CA LEU A 103 -17.70 7.68 -1.16
C LEU A 103 -18.54 6.69 -1.97
N TYR A 104 -18.97 5.59 -1.34
CA TYR A 104 -19.84 4.60 -1.98
C TYR A 104 -21.18 5.24 -2.38
N ALA A 105 -21.80 6.02 -1.49
CA ALA A 105 -23.05 6.72 -1.78
C ALA A 105 -22.85 7.76 -2.90
N ALA A 106 -21.80 8.56 -2.83
CA ALA A 106 -21.48 9.57 -3.82
C ALA A 106 -21.30 8.97 -5.22
N LYS A 107 -20.58 7.83 -5.32
CA LYS A 107 -20.48 7.07 -6.58
C LYS A 107 -21.83 6.53 -7.03
N LYS A 108 -22.60 5.91 -6.14
CA LYS A 108 -23.92 5.34 -6.45
C LYS A 108 -24.91 6.38 -6.99
N TYR A 109 -24.82 7.63 -6.52
CA TYR A 109 -25.69 8.73 -6.95
C TYR A 109 -25.01 9.68 -7.94
N CYS A 110 -23.83 9.36 -8.46
CA CYS A 110 -23.09 10.19 -9.43
C CYS A 110 -22.88 11.64 -8.97
N ILE A 111 -22.38 11.82 -7.74
CA ILE A 111 -22.08 13.14 -7.15
C ILE A 111 -20.56 13.31 -7.11
N ASP A 112 -19.96 13.64 -8.25
CA ASP A 112 -18.50 13.63 -8.43
C ASP A 112 -17.76 14.65 -7.55
N GLY A 113 -18.41 15.77 -7.23
CA GLY A 113 -17.89 16.74 -6.26
C GLY A 113 -17.63 16.10 -4.89
N LEU A 114 -18.58 15.31 -4.40
CA LEU A 114 -18.46 14.64 -3.10
C LEU A 114 -17.45 13.49 -3.15
N VAL A 115 -17.40 12.74 -4.26
CA VAL A 115 -16.37 11.73 -4.52
C VAL A 115 -14.98 12.33 -4.35
N SER A 116 -14.73 13.49 -4.97
CA SER A 116 -13.44 14.18 -4.91
C SER A 116 -13.08 14.58 -3.47
N GLN A 117 -14.06 14.99 -2.67
CA GLN A 117 -13.85 15.36 -1.26
C GLN A 117 -13.52 14.16 -0.38
N CYS A 118 -14.19 13.01 -0.59
CA CYS A 118 -13.86 11.78 0.13
C CYS A 118 -12.42 11.31 -0.15
N LEU A 119 -11.92 11.48 -1.38
CA LEU A 119 -10.56 11.11 -1.78
C LEU A 119 -9.48 12.11 -1.31
N GLN A 120 -9.85 13.24 -0.72
CA GLN A 120 -8.91 14.20 -0.11
C GLN A 120 -8.66 13.92 1.38
N ILE A 121 -9.40 12.99 1.99
CA ILE A 121 -9.20 12.64 3.40
C ILE A 121 -7.83 11.95 3.53
N PRO A 122 -6.97 12.42 4.45
CA PRO A 122 -5.67 11.79 4.67
C PRO A 122 -5.84 10.32 5.08
N ILE A 123 -5.12 9.42 4.39
CA ILE A 123 -5.18 7.97 4.64
C ILE A 123 -4.96 7.60 6.12
N PRO A 124 -4.00 8.19 6.86
CA PRO A 124 -3.81 7.86 8.28
C PRO A 124 -4.98 8.26 9.20
N LYS A 125 -5.94 9.04 8.71
CA LYS A 125 -7.15 9.41 9.46
C LYS A 125 -8.32 8.48 9.16
N LEU A 126 -8.21 7.59 8.18
CA LEU A 126 -9.26 6.64 7.85
C LEU A 126 -9.36 5.59 8.95
N SER A 127 -10.57 5.33 9.43
CA SER A 127 -10.81 4.27 10.42
C SER A 127 -10.52 2.87 9.87
N ASN A 128 -10.72 2.68 8.57
CA ASN A 128 -10.51 1.39 7.90
C ASN A 128 -9.84 1.58 6.54
N VAL A 129 -8.51 1.51 6.53
CA VAL A 129 -7.71 1.62 5.31
C VAL A 129 -7.88 0.41 4.39
N PHE A 130 -8.19 -0.78 4.92
CA PHE A 130 -8.44 -1.98 4.10
C PHE A 130 -9.68 -1.82 3.23
N LEU A 131 -10.77 -1.31 3.82
CA LEU A 131 -11.99 -0.96 3.11
C LEU A 131 -11.72 0.13 2.08
N ALA A 132 -10.94 1.16 2.45
CA ALA A 132 -10.58 2.23 1.53
C ALA A 132 -9.83 1.69 0.31
N PHE A 133 -8.83 0.84 0.52
CA PHE A 133 -8.08 0.19 -0.56
C PHE A 133 -9.00 -0.65 -1.46
N ALA A 134 -9.80 -1.56 -0.89
CA ALA A 134 -10.69 -2.43 -1.65
C ALA A 134 -11.71 -1.64 -2.49
N GLN A 135 -12.33 -0.62 -1.87
CA GLN A 135 -13.37 0.17 -2.50
C GLN A 135 -12.81 1.12 -3.58
N THR A 136 -11.68 1.77 -3.31
CA THR A 136 -11.06 2.66 -4.30
C THR A 136 -10.51 1.91 -5.50
N ARG A 137 -10.00 0.70 -5.30
CA ARG A 137 -9.67 -0.21 -6.40
C ARG A 137 -10.90 -0.61 -7.21
N LEU A 138 -12.01 -0.95 -6.56
CA LEU A 138 -13.26 -1.31 -7.24
C LEU A 138 -13.83 -0.16 -8.10
N PHE A 139 -13.57 1.08 -7.71
CA PHE A 139 -14.02 2.29 -8.41
C PHE A 139 -12.97 2.88 -9.35
N ASP A 140 -11.89 2.15 -9.63
CA ASP A 140 -10.79 2.54 -10.52
C ASP A 140 -10.08 3.84 -10.11
N PHE A 141 -10.00 4.10 -8.79
CA PHE A 141 -9.17 5.18 -8.23
C PHE A 141 -7.77 4.68 -7.89
N GLU A 142 -7.02 4.30 -8.93
CA GLU A 142 -5.72 3.61 -8.81
C GLU A 142 -4.71 4.36 -7.93
N ASP A 143 -4.59 5.69 -8.08
CA ASP A 143 -3.63 6.49 -7.32
C ASP A 143 -3.92 6.46 -5.80
N PHE A 144 -5.19 6.52 -5.41
CA PHE A 144 -5.58 6.46 -4.00
C PHE A 144 -5.44 5.04 -3.48
N ALA A 145 -5.85 4.03 -4.26
CA ALA A 145 -5.68 2.63 -3.91
C ALA A 145 -4.20 2.27 -3.69
N ARG A 146 -3.29 2.75 -4.56
CA ARG A 146 -1.84 2.56 -4.41
C ARG A 146 -1.32 3.20 -3.12
N GLN A 147 -1.78 4.41 -2.79
CA GLN A 147 -1.40 5.07 -1.54
C GLN A 147 -1.94 4.32 -0.30
N CYS A 148 -3.15 3.77 -0.36
CA CYS A 148 -3.67 2.94 0.73
C CYS A 148 -2.85 1.65 0.90
N LEU A 149 -2.53 0.94 -0.18
CA LEU A 149 -1.70 -0.25 -0.12
C LEU A 149 -0.31 0.05 0.44
N PHE A 150 0.30 1.16 -0.01
CA PHE A 150 1.57 1.63 0.53
C PHE A 150 1.48 1.85 2.04
N TYR A 151 0.45 2.56 2.51
CA TYR A 151 0.24 2.80 3.93
C TYR A 151 0.04 1.50 4.72
N ILE A 152 -0.74 0.55 4.19
CA ILE A 152 -0.90 -0.79 4.78
C ILE A 152 0.45 -1.46 4.92
N CYS A 153 1.27 -1.41 3.87
CA CYS A 153 2.58 -2.04 3.87
C CYS A 153 3.54 -1.44 4.89
N GLN A 154 3.50 -0.13 5.12
CA GLN A 154 4.40 0.55 6.06
C GLN A 154 4.01 0.38 7.53
N ASN A 155 2.75 0.03 7.82
CA ASN A 155 2.22 -0.06 9.18
C ASN A 155 1.63 -1.45 9.47
N ALA A 156 2.19 -2.50 8.86
CA ALA A 156 1.59 -3.83 8.86
C ALA A 156 1.50 -4.43 10.27
N ASP A 157 2.53 -4.27 11.11
CA ASP A 157 2.55 -4.80 12.48
C ASP A 157 1.31 -4.32 13.27
N GLU A 158 1.04 -3.01 13.28
CA GLU A 158 -0.11 -2.43 13.98
C GLU A 158 -1.44 -2.79 13.29
N LEU A 159 -1.49 -2.72 11.96
CA LEU A 159 -2.73 -2.93 11.22
C LEU A 159 -3.19 -4.38 11.23
N PHE A 160 -2.28 -5.36 11.32
CA PHE A 160 -2.65 -6.78 11.36
C PHE A 160 -3.25 -7.21 12.70
N GLU A 161 -3.03 -6.45 13.76
CA GLU A 161 -3.66 -6.65 15.07
C GLU A 161 -5.08 -6.06 15.15
N SER A 162 -5.47 -5.24 14.17
CA SER A 162 -6.76 -4.55 14.16
C SER A 162 -7.95 -5.47 13.90
N GLU A 163 -9.13 -5.10 14.44
CA GLU A 163 -10.38 -5.82 14.15
C GLU A 163 -10.75 -5.72 12.66
N GLU A 164 -10.43 -4.58 12.04
CA GLU A 164 -10.66 -4.31 10.61
C GLU A 164 -9.94 -5.31 9.71
N PHE A 165 -8.71 -5.70 10.07
CA PHE A 165 -7.96 -6.71 9.34
C PHE A 165 -8.69 -8.06 9.34
N LEU A 166 -9.26 -8.47 10.48
CA LEU A 166 -9.99 -9.74 10.59
C LEU A 166 -11.26 -9.78 9.70
N GLN A 167 -11.79 -8.61 9.34
CA GLN A 167 -12.98 -8.51 8.50
C GLN A 167 -12.69 -8.63 7.00
N ILE A 168 -11.43 -8.51 6.56
CA ILE A 168 -11.12 -8.49 5.12
C ILE A 168 -11.47 -9.81 4.42
N GLU A 169 -11.70 -9.73 3.11
CA GLU A 169 -11.90 -10.90 2.25
C GLU A 169 -10.57 -11.63 1.98
N GLN A 170 -10.65 -12.96 1.75
CA GLN A 170 -9.47 -13.79 1.47
C GLN A 170 -8.65 -13.27 0.27
N LYS A 171 -9.33 -12.72 -0.75
CA LYS A 171 -8.66 -12.14 -1.91
C LYS A 171 -7.76 -10.97 -1.51
N LEU A 172 -8.24 -10.08 -0.66
CA LEU A 172 -7.45 -8.95 -0.17
C LEU A 172 -6.30 -9.44 0.73
N LEU A 173 -6.55 -10.44 1.58
CA LEU A 173 -5.50 -11.07 2.38
C LEU A 173 -4.37 -11.62 1.50
N CYS A 174 -4.71 -12.30 0.41
CA CYS A 174 -3.72 -12.80 -0.55
C CYS A 174 -2.88 -11.68 -1.14
N GLU A 175 -3.51 -10.59 -1.59
CA GLU A 175 -2.82 -9.45 -2.20
C GLU A 175 -1.86 -8.77 -1.22
N ILE A 176 -2.27 -8.63 0.04
CA ILE A 176 -1.41 -8.06 1.09
C ILE A 176 -0.20 -8.98 1.36
N PHE A 177 -0.43 -10.29 1.51
CA PHE A 177 0.65 -11.24 1.80
C PHE A 177 1.60 -11.46 0.61
N ASP A 178 1.13 -11.26 -0.61
CA ASP A 178 1.96 -11.30 -1.82
C ASP A 178 2.86 -10.07 -1.96
N CYS A 179 2.56 -8.98 -1.24
CA CYS A 179 3.30 -7.74 -1.35
C CYS A 179 4.71 -7.85 -0.74
N ASP A 180 5.73 -7.79 -1.61
CA ASP A 180 7.13 -7.76 -1.20
C ASP A 180 7.50 -6.51 -0.39
N GLN A 181 6.72 -5.43 -0.48
CA GLN A 181 6.99 -4.17 0.24
C GLN A 181 6.44 -4.15 1.67
N LEU A 182 5.82 -5.23 2.13
CA LEU A 182 5.21 -5.33 3.46
C LEU A 182 6.28 -5.25 4.55
N VAL A 183 6.29 -4.14 5.30
CA VAL A 183 7.18 -3.89 6.45
C VAL A 183 6.54 -4.52 7.68
N ILE A 184 7.08 -5.65 8.12
CA ILE A 184 6.62 -6.39 9.29
C ILE A 184 7.82 -6.96 10.05
N SER A 185 7.67 -7.15 11.36
CA SER A 185 8.75 -7.60 12.24
C SER A 185 9.32 -8.96 11.87
N SER A 186 8.49 -9.89 11.38
CA SER A 186 8.92 -11.20 10.88
C SER A 186 7.83 -11.90 10.06
N GLU A 187 8.21 -12.91 9.27
CA GLU A 187 7.24 -13.83 8.62
C GLU A 187 6.41 -14.62 9.64
N PHE A 188 6.90 -14.75 10.88
CA PHE A 188 6.13 -15.37 11.96
C PHE A 188 4.91 -14.53 12.35
N GLU A 189 5.02 -13.20 12.32
CA GLU A 189 3.86 -12.33 12.58
C GLU A 189 2.82 -12.40 11.47
N ILE A 190 3.24 -12.59 10.22
CA ILE A 190 2.30 -12.85 9.11
C ILE A 190 1.54 -14.15 9.36
N TRP A 191 2.23 -15.19 9.82
CA TRP A 191 1.59 -16.44 10.21
C TRP A 191 0.58 -16.25 11.35
N ASN A 192 0.94 -15.54 12.41
CA ASN A 192 0.04 -15.26 13.54
C ASN A 192 -1.21 -14.49 13.09
N ALA A 193 -1.02 -13.44 12.28
CA ALA A 193 -2.11 -12.67 11.70
C ALA A 193 -3.03 -13.54 10.82
N ALA A 194 -2.44 -14.42 9.99
CA ALA A 194 -3.19 -15.37 9.16
C ALA A 194 -4.03 -16.33 10.01
N LEU A 195 -3.45 -16.87 11.08
CA LEU A 195 -4.14 -17.79 11.99
C LEU A 195 -5.31 -17.11 12.71
N ASN A 196 -5.10 -15.89 13.22
CA ASN A 196 -6.14 -15.08 13.86
C ASN A 196 -7.27 -14.74 12.89
N TRP A 197 -6.93 -14.35 11.65
CA TRP A 197 -7.90 -14.11 10.60
C TRP A 197 -8.70 -15.38 10.27
N ALA A 198 -8.05 -16.53 10.16
CA ALA A 198 -8.69 -17.81 9.86
C ALA A 198 -9.66 -18.24 10.99
N ASP A 199 -9.25 -18.04 12.24
CA ASP A 199 -10.09 -18.27 13.42
C ASP A 199 -11.34 -17.39 13.40
N GLU A 200 -11.19 -16.12 13.05
CA GLU A 200 -12.33 -15.22 12.94
C GLU A 200 -13.28 -15.65 11.81
N LYS A 201 -12.77 -16.06 10.66
CA LYS A 201 -13.61 -16.60 9.58
C LYS A 201 -14.31 -17.90 9.98
N CYS A 202 -13.67 -18.76 10.76
CA CYS A 202 -14.31 -19.96 11.30
C CYS A 202 -15.49 -19.58 12.22
N ARG A 203 -15.28 -18.60 13.12
CA ARG A 203 -16.33 -18.09 14.03
C ARG A 203 -17.50 -17.46 13.27
N GLN A 204 -17.23 -16.63 12.26
CA GLN A 204 -18.27 -15.98 11.43
C GLN A 204 -19.11 -17.01 10.66
N ASN A 205 -18.51 -18.11 10.24
CA ASN A 205 -19.19 -19.20 9.56
C ASN A 205 -19.81 -20.25 10.52
N ALA A 206 -19.78 -20.00 11.83
CA ALA A 206 -20.26 -20.91 12.87
C ALA A 206 -19.62 -22.32 12.80
N THR A 207 -18.33 -22.36 12.46
CA THR A 207 -17.52 -23.59 12.38
C THR A 207 -16.48 -23.62 13.50
N GLU A 208 -16.09 -24.82 13.93
CA GLU A 208 -14.98 -24.98 14.87
C GLU A 208 -13.66 -24.52 14.23
N CYS A 209 -12.79 -23.89 15.03
CA CYS A 209 -11.43 -23.52 14.63
C CYS A 209 -10.50 -24.75 14.57
N SER A 210 -10.88 -25.77 13.80
CA SER A 210 -10.05 -26.94 13.54
C SER A 210 -8.96 -26.62 12.51
N ALA A 211 -7.89 -27.42 12.47
CA ALA A 211 -6.82 -27.27 11.49
C ALA A 211 -7.33 -27.32 10.03
N GLU A 212 -8.30 -28.20 9.76
CA GLU A 212 -8.93 -28.39 8.46
C GLU A 212 -9.73 -27.15 8.03
N ASN A 213 -10.55 -26.60 8.95
CA ASN A 213 -11.35 -25.41 8.68
C ASN A 213 -10.48 -24.16 8.50
N ARG A 214 -9.44 -24.00 9.34
CA ARG A 214 -8.45 -22.91 9.20
C ARG A 214 -7.73 -22.97 7.86
N ARG A 215 -7.27 -24.17 7.47
CA ARG A 215 -6.62 -24.38 6.16
C ARG A 215 -7.58 -24.05 5.02
N SER A 216 -8.84 -24.50 5.12
CA SER A 216 -9.88 -24.19 4.12
C SER A 216 -10.17 -22.69 4.04
N ALA A 217 -10.25 -22.00 5.18
CA ALA A 217 -10.48 -20.57 5.26
C ALA A 217 -9.32 -19.76 4.68
N LEU A 218 -8.07 -20.15 4.97
CA LEU A 218 -6.87 -19.51 4.40
C LEU A 218 -6.75 -19.72 2.90
N GLY A 219 -7.07 -20.92 2.41
CA GLY A 219 -7.05 -21.25 0.98
C GLY A 219 -5.73 -20.84 0.32
N SER A 220 -5.81 -19.97 -0.69
CA SER A 220 -4.63 -19.48 -1.42
C SER A 220 -3.71 -18.59 -0.60
N ALA A 221 -4.21 -17.91 0.44
CA ALA A 221 -3.40 -17.01 1.26
C ALA A 221 -2.31 -17.75 2.03
N LEU A 222 -2.54 -19.02 2.40
CA LEU A 222 -1.55 -19.88 3.03
C LEU A 222 -0.26 -19.99 2.21
N PHE A 223 -0.38 -20.05 0.89
CA PHE A 223 0.75 -20.21 -0.02
C PHE A 223 1.47 -18.88 -0.33
N LYS A 224 1.04 -17.77 0.27
CA LYS A 224 1.72 -16.47 0.19
C LYS A 224 2.66 -16.23 1.38
N ILE A 225 2.54 -17.02 2.44
CA ILE A 225 3.39 -16.95 3.63
C ILE A 225 4.74 -17.64 3.34
N ARG A 226 5.84 -17.00 3.75
CA ARG A 226 7.20 -17.46 3.45
C ARG A 226 7.74 -18.29 4.61
N PHE A 227 7.09 -19.42 4.88
CA PHE A 227 7.48 -20.37 5.93
C PHE A 227 8.99 -20.67 6.01
N PRO A 228 9.74 -20.81 4.90
CA PRO A 228 11.18 -21.04 4.94
C PRO A 228 12.01 -19.93 5.61
N LEU A 229 11.43 -18.75 5.81
CA LEU A 229 12.05 -17.61 6.48
C LEU A 229 11.65 -17.48 7.96
N ILE A 230 10.70 -18.30 8.42
CA ILE A 230 10.34 -18.39 9.84
C ILE A 230 11.43 -19.16 10.57
N SER A 231 11.75 -18.76 11.81
CA SER A 231 12.78 -19.45 12.58
C SER A 231 12.41 -20.92 12.79
N MET A 232 13.40 -21.80 12.85
CA MET A 232 13.15 -23.23 13.04
C MET A 232 12.49 -23.52 14.41
N GLU A 233 12.81 -22.70 15.42
CA GLU A 233 12.20 -22.74 16.75
C GLU A 233 10.70 -22.46 16.66
N ASP A 234 10.31 -21.29 16.16
CA ASP A 234 8.90 -20.89 15.98
C ASP A 234 8.14 -21.86 15.09
N PHE A 235 8.78 -22.36 14.02
CA PHE A 235 8.20 -23.34 13.13
C PHE A 235 7.83 -24.63 13.87
N THR A 236 8.72 -25.14 14.72
CA THR A 236 8.46 -26.37 15.48
C THR A 236 7.50 -26.17 16.65
N GLU A 237 7.54 -25.02 17.32
CA GLU A 237 6.74 -24.78 18.53
C GLU A 237 5.32 -24.32 18.22
N SER A 238 5.13 -23.57 17.14
CA SER A 238 3.83 -22.94 16.83
C SER A 238 3.19 -23.49 15.55
N ILE A 239 3.97 -23.65 14.47
CA ILE A 239 3.41 -23.97 13.15
C ILE A 239 3.12 -25.47 13.04
N VAL A 240 4.05 -26.34 13.45
CA VAL A 240 3.86 -27.79 13.42
C VAL A 240 2.65 -28.24 14.26
N PRO A 241 2.48 -27.79 15.51
CA PRO A 241 1.35 -28.21 16.34
C PRO A 241 -0.01 -27.69 15.83
N SER A 242 -0.02 -26.64 14.99
CA SER A 242 -1.26 -26.12 14.40
C SER A 242 -1.99 -27.13 13.50
N GLY A 243 -1.26 -28.11 12.94
CA GLY A 243 -1.80 -29.13 12.03
C GLY A 243 -2.28 -28.60 10.67
N ILE A 244 -2.08 -27.31 10.37
CA ILE A 244 -2.56 -26.68 9.13
C ILE A 244 -1.74 -27.13 7.92
N LEU A 245 -0.42 -27.33 8.08
CA LEU A 245 0.45 -27.80 7.01
C LEU A 245 0.31 -29.30 6.79
N THR A 246 0.34 -29.74 5.54
CA THR A 246 0.41 -31.16 5.22
C THR A 246 1.79 -31.73 5.55
N ASN A 247 1.90 -33.04 5.76
CA ASN A 247 3.19 -33.71 5.99
C ASN A 247 4.20 -33.42 4.87
N ASP A 248 3.73 -33.31 3.62
CA ASP A 248 4.59 -33.02 2.47
C ASP A 248 5.16 -31.60 2.50
N GLU A 249 4.31 -30.63 2.85
CA GLU A 249 4.68 -29.23 3.03
C GLU A 249 5.68 -29.08 4.19
N PHE A 250 5.37 -29.69 5.34
CA PHE A 250 6.25 -29.74 6.50
C PHE A 250 7.64 -30.29 6.13
N VAL A 251 7.70 -31.48 5.49
CA VAL A 251 8.97 -32.10 5.10
C VAL A 251 9.75 -31.19 4.15
N SER A 252 9.07 -30.54 3.19
CA SER A 252 9.74 -29.64 2.25
C SER A 252 10.36 -28.41 2.92
N ILE A 253 9.68 -27.82 3.92
CA ILE A 253 10.20 -26.68 4.69
C ILE A 253 11.33 -27.13 5.62
N TYR A 254 11.17 -28.26 6.30
CA TYR A 254 12.22 -28.84 7.14
C TYR A 254 13.50 -29.13 6.34
N GLN A 255 13.37 -29.75 5.17
CA GLN A 255 14.47 -30.01 4.26
C GLN A 255 15.17 -28.71 3.83
N PHE A 256 14.41 -27.64 3.59
CA PHE A 256 14.97 -26.33 3.27
C PHE A 256 15.82 -25.78 4.43
N HIS A 257 15.37 -25.87 5.68
CA HIS A 257 16.15 -25.43 6.84
C HIS A 257 17.44 -26.23 7.02
N CYS A 258 17.38 -27.55 6.85
CA CYS A 258 18.57 -28.41 6.99
C CYS A 258 19.57 -28.23 5.84
N HIS A 259 19.06 -28.08 4.61
CA HIS A 259 19.88 -28.06 3.41
C HIS A 259 19.38 -27.01 2.42
N PRO A 260 19.68 -25.72 2.65
CA PRO A 260 19.25 -24.64 1.75
C PRO A 260 19.75 -24.79 0.31
N ASN A 261 20.74 -25.65 0.04
CA ASN A 261 21.41 -25.76 -1.27
C ASN A 261 20.93 -26.95 -2.13
N LEU A 262 20.05 -27.83 -1.63
CA LEU A 262 19.69 -29.10 -2.32
C LEU A 262 18.36 -29.04 -3.09
N ARG A 263 17.85 -27.86 -3.46
CA ARG A 263 16.44 -27.63 -3.84
C ARG A 263 15.96 -28.31 -5.13
N ASP A 264 16.88 -28.61 -6.06
CA ASP A 264 16.59 -29.24 -7.36
C ASP A 264 17.15 -30.66 -7.48
N VAL A 265 17.50 -31.29 -6.35
CA VAL A 265 18.01 -32.66 -6.38
C VAL A 265 16.84 -33.63 -6.65
N PRO A 266 16.95 -34.49 -7.67
CA PRO A 266 15.94 -35.50 -7.95
C PRO A 266 15.66 -36.37 -6.71
N GLY A 267 14.40 -36.38 -6.24
CA GLY A 267 13.95 -37.16 -5.08
C GLY A 267 13.53 -36.35 -3.85
N LEU A 268 13.76 -35.02 -3.82
CA LEU A 268 13.24 -34.14 -2.76
C LEU A 268 11.82 -33.65 -3.08
N LYS A 269 11.05 -33.31 -2.04
CA LYS A 269 9.70 -32.76 -2.23
C LYS A 269 9.80 -31.29 -2.66
N PRO A 270 9.08 -30.88 -3.73
CA PRO A 270 9.16 -29.52 -4.23
C PRO A 270 8.60 -28.53 -3.19
N LEU A 271 9.37 -27.47 -2.92
CA LEU A 271 8.95 -26.39 -2.03
C LEU A 271 7.82 -25.59 -2.68
N LYS A 272 6.66 -25.53 -2.01
CA LYS A 272 5.46 -24.84 -2.51
C LYS A 272 5.32 -23.39 -2.01
N PHE A 273 6.19 -22.98 -1.09
CA PHE A 273 6.12 -21.68 -0.44
C PHE A 273 7.22 -20.74 -0.96
N PRO A 274 6.97 -19.43 -1.03
CA PRO A 274 7.99 -18.46 -1.34
C PRO A 274 9.08 -18.48 -0.26
N TRP A 275 10.31 -18.15 -0.66
CA TRP A 275 11.49 -18.25 0.20
C TRP A 275 12.44 -17.06 0.05
N HIS A 276 12.11 -16.10 -0.81
CA HIS A 276 12.84 -14.85 -0.93
C HIS A 276 12.38 -13.90 0.18
N GLY A 277 13.32 -13.21 0.84
CA GLY A 277 13.00 -12.19 1.83
C GLY A 277 12.14 -11.07 1.24
N ARG A 278 11.37 -10.38 2.09
CA ARG A 278 10.58 -9.22 1.64
C ARG A 278 11.52 -8.09 1.31
N ILE A 279 11.17 -7.23 0.36
CA ILE A 279 11.94 -6.02 0.04
C ILE A 279 12.07 -5.12 1.29
N SER A 280 11.12 -5.17 2.23
CA SER A 280 11.22 -4.48 3.53
C SER A 280 12.38 -4.95 4.42
N ASP A 281 12.77 -6.23 4.39
CA ASP A 281 13.99 -6.73 5.06
C ASP A 281 15.24 -6.01 4.53
N TRP A 282 15.16 -5.57 3.26
CA TRP A 282 16.20 -4.84 2.57
C TRP A 282 16.02 -3.33 2.61
N ASN A 283 15.04 -2.78 3.37
CA ASN A 283 14.81 -1.34 3.49
C ASN A 283 14.82 -0.86 4.95
N ILE A 284 15.83 -1.31 5.71
CA ILE A 284 15.97 -1.02 7.15
C ILE A 284 17.07 0.02 7.36
N SER A 285 16.79 1.05 8.16
CA SER A 285 17.85 1.85 8.81
C SER A 285 18.07 1.40 10.24
N LYS A 286 19.34 1.14 10.60
CA LYS A 286 19.75 0.95 12.00
C LYS A 286 20.86 1.94 12.34
N GLY A 287 20.50 2.97 13.10
CA GLY A 287 21.39 4.08 13.42
C GLY A 287 21.81 4.82 12.16
N ASN A 288 23.09 4.69 11.78
CA ASN A 288 23.66 5.36 10.62
C ASN A 288 23.85 4.45 9.40
N ARG A 289 23.35 3.21 9.46
CA ARG A 289 23.39 2.25 8.36
C ARG A 289 22.01 2.16 7.72
N GLY A 290 21.98 2.08 6.40
CA GLY A 290 20.77 1.84 5.63
C GLY A 290 20.99 0.68 4.66
N THR A 291 19.95 -0.12 4.47
CA THR A 291 19.85 -1.06 3.37
C THR A 291 18.73 -0.56 2.48
N LEU A 292 18.88 -0.64 1.15
CA LEU A 292 17.81 -0.40 0.19
C LEU A 292 17.72 -1.57 -0.79
N ALA A 293 16.52 -1.90 -1.26
CA ALA A 293 16.35 -2.74 -2.45
C ALA A 293 15.18 -2.26 -3.33
N MET A 294 15.30 -2.52 -4.63
CA MET A 294 14.24 -2.30 -5.61
C MET A 294 14.22 -3.44 -6.63
N GLU A 295 13.03 -3.88 -7.00
CA GLU A 295 12.82 -4.74 -8.15
C GLU A 295 12.38 -3.89 -9.35
N ILE A 296 12.99 -4.17 -10.50
CA ILE A 296 12.58 -3.58 -11.77
C ILE A 296 11.77 -4.64 -12.51
N GLU A 297 10.46 -4.63 -12.30
CA GLU A 297 9.51 -5.45 -13.04
C GLU A 297 9.41 -5.03 -14.51
N LYS A 298 8.93 -5.93 -15.37
CA LYS A 298 8.87 -5.72 -16.83
C LYS A 298 10.22 -5.25 -17.36
N PHE A 299 11.30 -5.90 -16.90
CA PHE A 299 12.66 -5.45 -17.17
C PHE A 299 12.97 -5.44 -18.67
N SER A 300 12.40 -6.38 -19.42
CA SER A 300 12.50 -6.44 -20.88
C SER A 300 11.88 -5.21 -21.59
N GLU A 301 10.86 -4.58 -21.00
CA GLU A 301 10.30 -3.31 -21.45
C GLU A 301 11.25 -2.16 -21.12
N PHE A 302 11.73 -2.10 -19.86
CA PHE A 302 12.69 -1.10 -19.41
C PHE A 302 13.92 -1.04 -20.32
N ALA A 303 14.52 -2.19 -20.65
CA ALA A 303 15.70 -2.29 -21.52
C ALA A 303 15.50 -1.66 -22.93
N ARG A 304 14.26 -1.60 -23.41
CA ARG A 304 13.91 -1.04 -24.73
C ARG A 304 13.62 0.45 -24.68
N GLU A 305 13.41 1.04 -23.50
CA GLU A 305 13.18 2.46 -23.35
C GLU A 305 14.37 3.32 -23.83
N LYS A 306 14.13 4.62 -24.00
CA LYS A 306 15.13 5.57 -24.49
C LYS A 306 16.26 5.80 -23.48
N VAL A 307 17.45 6.14 -23.97
CA VAL A 307 18.57 6.57 -23.12
C VAL A 307 18.12 7.78 -22.28
N GLY A 308 18.45 7.77 -20.99
CA GLY A 308 17.98 8.74 -20.00
C GLY A 308 16.67 8.36 -19.29
N SER A 309 15.97 7.30 -19.72
CA SER A 309 14.88 6.72 -18.94
C SER A 309 15.38 6.29 -17.56
N ARG A 310 14.58 6.54 -16.52
CA ARG A 310 14.92 6.29 -15.12
C ARG A 310 13.76 5.63 -14.37
N ARG A 311 14.09 4.71 -13.47
CA ARG A 311 13.19 4.18 -12.45
C ARG A 311 13.82 4.37 -11.08
N ASN A 312 13.05 4.90 -10.13
CA ASN A 312 13.49 5.07 -8.75
C ASN A 312 12.79 4.04 -7.86
N SER A 313 13.40 3.68 -6.73
CA SER A 313 12.70 2.92 -5.70
C SER A 313 11.49 3.71 -5.17
N GLU A 314 10.36 3.03 -5.02
CA GLU A 314 9.19 3.60 -4.34
C GLU A 314 9.48 3.79 -2.85
N LEU A 315 10.15 2.81 -2.25
CA LEU A 315 10.61 2.87 -0.86
C LEU A 315 11.84 3.78 -0.71
N GLU A 316 11.90 4.40 0.46
CA GLU A 316 13.01 5.23 0.91
C GLU A 316 13.39 4.91 2.35
N VAL A 317 14.65 5.15 2.66
CA VAL A 317 15.16 5.03 4.03
C VAL A 317 15.54 6.41 4.54
N SER A 318 15.13 6.74 5.76
CA SER A 318 15.43 8.03 6.39
C SER A 318 16.61 7.92 7.36
N ILE A 319 17.72 8.58 7.06
CA ILE A 319 18.90 8.65 7.95
C ILE A 319 19.33 10.11 8.06
N ASN A 320 19.51 10.59 9.30
CA ASN A 320 19.84 11.99 9.62
C ASN A 320 18.83 13.03 9.09
N GLY A 321 17.57 12.61 8.86
CA GLY A 321 16.53 13.45 8.26
C GLY A 321 16.73 13.69 6.76
N LEU A 322 17.47 12.80 6.09
CA LEU A 322 17.60 12.74 4.64
C LEU A 322 16.95 11.46 4.14
N SER A 323 16.24 11.57 3.02
CA SER A 323 15.56 10.48 2.32
C SER A 323 16.49 9.88 1.27
N TRP A 324 16.76 8.58 1.40
CA TRP A 324 17.68 7.82 0.54
C TRP A 324 16.90 6.84 -0.34
N LYS A 325 17.22 6.80 -1.64
CA LYS A 325 16.53 5.98 -2.66
C LYS A 325 17.50 5.34 -3.63
N ILE A 326 17.07 4.28 -4.30
CA ILE A 326 17.76 3.75 -5.47
C ILE A 326 17.26 4.45 -6.73
N SER A 327 18.16 4.72 -7.66
CA SER A 327 17.85 5.18 -9.02
C SER A 327 18.57 4.28 -10.03
N ALA A 328 17.80 3.68 -10.93
CA ALA A 328 18.26 2.96 -12.10
C ALA A 328 18.01 3.80 -13.36
N GLU A 329 19.03 4.02 -14.18
CA GLU A 329 18.93 4.86 -15.38
C GLU A 329 19.57 4.18 -16.60
N ILE A 330 18.97 4.33 -17.78
CA ILE A 330 19.56 3.84 -19.02
C ILE A 330 20.62 4.83 -19.50
N LYS A 331 21.86 4.37 -19.58
CA LYS A 331 23.01 5.16 -20.05
C LYS A 331 23.60 4.56 -21.32
N THR A 332 24.44 5.33 -21.99
CA THR A 332 25.33 4.86 -23.06
C THR A 332 26.74 5.34 -22.78
N LYS A 333 27.73 4.62 -23.31
CA LYS A 333 29.13 4.99 -23.19
C LYS A 333 29.49 5.93 -24.34
N GLU A 334 29.51 7.24 -24.05
CA GLU A 334 29.83 8.32 -25.00
C GLU A 334 28.95 8.32 -26.28
N LYS A 335 29.10 9.36 -27.11
CA LYS A 335 28.16 9.67 -28.22
C LYS A 335 28.18 8.68 -29.41
N SER A 336 28.87 7.54 -29.33
CA SER A 336 29.16 6.69 -30.51
C SER A 336 28.78 5.22 -30.39
N THR A 337 28.21 4.76 -29.27
CA THR A 337 27.79 3.35 -29.12
C THR A 337 26.29 3.23 -28.91
N ASP A 338 25.65 2.31 -29.67
CA ASP A 338 24.25 1.89 -29.45
C ASP A 338 24.11 0.97 -28.21
N GLU A 339 25.22 0.66 -27.54
CA GLU A 339 25.24 -0.20 -26.37
C GLU A 339 24.64 0.51 -25.15
N LYS A 340 23.54 -0.04 -24.64
CA LYS A 340 22.87 0.46 -23.44
C LYS A 340 23.45 -0.17 -22.18
N TRP A 341 23.64 0.69 -21.19
CA TRP A 341 24.16 0.35 -19.87
C TRP A 341 23.14 0.67 -18.79
N LEU A 342 23.09 -0.17 -17.77
CA LEU A 342 22.38 0.13 -16.54
C LEU A 342 23.27 1.05 -15.68
N GLY A 343 22.85 2.29 -15.54
CA GLY A 343 23.33 3.21 -14.51
C GLY A 343 22.62 2.92 -13.18
N PHE A 344 23.38 2.77 -12.10
CA PHE A 344 22.85 2.35 -10.80
C PHE A 344 23.39 3.29 -9.71
N TYR A 345 22.49 3.98 -9.02
CA TYR A 345 22.79 5.09 -8.14
C TYR A 345 22.03 5.01 -6.81
N LEU A 346 22.68 5.53 -5.76
CA LEU A 346 22.03 5.96 -4.53
C LEU A 346 21.72 7.47 -4.66
N LEU A 347 20.48 7.84 -4.41
CA LEU A 347 19.98 9.21 -4.41
C LEU A 347 19.68 9.63 -2.97
N CYS A 348 20.00 10.87 -2.64
CA CYS A 348 19.69 11.49 -1.36
C CYS A 348 18.90 12.79 -1.59
N THR A 349 17.80 12.97 -0.87
CA THR A 349 17.00 14.19 -0.91
C THR A 349 16.69 14.67 0.50
N ALA A 350 16.75 15.98 0.72
CA ALA A 350 16.39 16.55 2.02
C ALA A 350 14.87 16.76 2.08
N SER A 351 14.21 16.10 3.03
CA SER A 351 12.81 16.40 3.34
C SER A 351 12.75 17.61 4.28
N GLY A 352 12.43 18.78 3.72
CA GLY A 352 12.08 19.98 4.50
C GLY A 352 13.22 20.75 5.18
N LYS A 353 14.50 20.49 4.86
CA LYS A 353 15.63 21.31 5.34
C LYS A 353 16.18 22.20 4.22
N ASP A 354 16.13 23.52 4.41
CA ASP A 354 16.84 24.54 3.60
C ASP A 354 18.37 24.59 3.87
N GLY A 355 18.91 23.61 4.59
CA GLY A 355 20.31 23.59 5.05
C GLY A 355 21.31 23.04 4.03
N ASN A 356 22.52 23.59 4.06
CA ASN A 356 23.70 23.06 3.37
C ASN A 356 24.19 21.80 4.11
N TRP A 357 23.69 20.62 3.72
CA TRP A 357 24.07 19.34 4.33
C TRP A 357 25.24 18.70 3.58
N SER A 358 26.11 18.01 4.32
CA SER A 358 27.26 17.27 3.80
C SER A 358 27.47 16.03 4.65
N TYR A 359 27.42 14.84 4.04
CA TYR A 359 27.66 13.58 4.73
C TYR A 359 28.58 12.68 3.92
N LYS A 360 29.50 12.01 4.61
CA LYS A 360 30.29 10.95 4.00
C LYS A 360 29.46 9.68 3.97
N CYS A 361 29.33 9.08 2.80
CA CYS A 361 28.60 7.84 2.59
C CYS A 361 29.53 6.77 2.00
N SER A 362 29.53 5.60 2.63
CA SER A 362 30.14 4.38 2.09
C SER A 362 29.01 3.47 1.63
N ALA A 363 28.99 3.08 0.36
CA ALA A 363 27.91 2.27 -0.22
C ALA A 363 28.46 1.06 -0.98
N THR A 364 27.73 -0.06 -0.88
CA THR A 364 27.89 -1.28 -1.68
C THR A 364 26.61 -1.50 -2.47
N LEU A 365 26.70 -1.28 -3.77
CA LEU A 365 25.63 -1.53 -4.74
C LEU A 365 25.75 -2.96 -5.23
N ARG A 366 24.65 -3.69 -5.35
CA ARG A 366 24.60 -5.05 -5.86
C ARG A 366 23.43 -5.27 -6.82
N ILE A 367 23.69 -6.01 -7.90
CA ILE A 367 22.64 -6.70 -8.66
C ILE A 367 22.55 -8.10 -8.07
N VAL A 368 21.39 -8.41 -7.49
CA VAL A 368 21.19 -9.66 -6.75
C VAL A 368 21.11 -10.82 -7.73
N SER A 369 21.94 -11.83 -7.50
CA SER A 369 21.89 -13.06 -8.30
C SER A 369 20.58 -13.81 -8.03
N GLN A 370 19.90 -14.18 -9.11
CA GLN A 370 18.72 -15.05 -9.11
C GLN A 370 19.11 -16.53 -9.15
N LYS A 371 20.39 -16.85 -9.43
CA LYS A 371 20.94 -18.21 -9.41
C LYS A 371 21.64 -18.50 -8.10
N ASN A 372 21.22 -19.58 -7.42
CA ASN A 372 21.88 -20.01 -6.19
C ASN A 372 23.36 -20.38 -6.45
N GLY A 373 24.26 -19.94 -5.56
CA GLY A 373 25.71 -20.13 -5.69
C GLY A 373 26.43 -19.15 -6.64
N THR A 374 25.71 -18.32 -7.40
CA THR A 374 26.30 -17.23 -8.17
C THR A 374 26.38 -15.98 -7.29
N LYS A 375 27.53 -15.31 -7.28
CA LYS A 375 27.73 -14.10 -6.48
C LYS A 375 27.03 -12.92 -7.14
N ASP A 376 26.48 -12.04 -6.30
CA ASP A 376 25.99 -10.73 -6.75
C ASP A 376 27.09 -9.97 -7.51
N LEU A 377 26.67 -9.22 -8.54
CA LEU A 377 27.56 -8.24 -9.15
C LEU A 377 27.60 -7.01 -8.26
N THR A 378 28.77 -6.68 -7.72
CA THR A 378 28.92 -5.63 -6.71
C THR A 378 29.79 -4.47 -7.18
N GLY A 379 29.43 -3.26 -6.76
CA GLY A 379 30.22 -2.03 -6.91
C GLY A 379 30.24 -1.26 -5.60
N LYS A 380 31.42 -0.80 -5.16
CA LYS A 380 31.59 -0.10 -3.89
C LYS A 380 32.19 1.28 -4.07
N TYR A 381 31.75 2.24 -3.27
CA TYR A 381 32.36 3.56 -3.23
C TYR A 381 32.28 4.22 -1.85
N ASP A 382 33.16 5.20 -1.66
CA ASP A 382 33.12 6.20 -0.60
C ASP A 382 32.99 7.58 -1.24
N ARG A 383 31.90 8.30 -0.94
CA ARG A 383 31.63 9.63 -1.52
C ARG A 383 31.02 10.57 -0.50
N VAL A 384 31.17 11.86 -0.74
CA VAL A 384 30.48 12.90 0.02
C VAL A 384 29.20 13.24 -0.74
N PHE A 385 28.06 13.11 -0.07
CA PHE A 385 26.78 13.58 -0.56
C PHE A 385 26.54 14.97 0.03
N LYS A 386 26.17 15.90 -0.84
CA LYS A 386 25.78 17.28 -0.50
C LYS A 386 24.68 17.73 -1.44
N LYS A 387 24.09 18.89 -1.20
CA LYS A 387 22.94 19.40 -1.96
C LYS A 387 23.16 19.40 -3.48
N GLU A 388 24.34 19.81 -3.96
CA GLU A 388 24.68 19.88 -5.39
C GLU A 388 25.16 18.55 -5.97
N GLU A 389 25.56 17.61 -5.10
CA GLU A 389 26.07 16.28 -5.47
C GLU A 389 25.33 15.22 -4.64
N ASN A 390 24.02 15.15 -4.87
CA ASN A 390 23.10 14.36 -4.06
C ASN A 390 22.82 12.97 -4.63
N SER A 391 23.52 12.57 -5.70
CA SER A 391 23.42 11.27 -6.34
C SER A 391 24.80 10.74 -6.70
N TRP A 392 25.10 9.52 -6.24
CA TRP A 392 26.34 8.83 -6.58
C TRP A 392 26.07 7.38 -6.93
N GLY A 393 26.90 6.84 -7.83
CA GLY A 393 26.72 5.51 -8.37
C GLY A 393 27.64 5.25 -9.54
N PHE A 394 27.30 4.24 -10.33
CA PHE A 394 28.05 3.89 -11.52
C PHE A 394 27.17 4.11 -12.74
N PRO A 395 27.54 5.03 -13.66
CA PRO A 395 26.77 5.25 -14.89
C PRO A 395 26.80 4.04 -15.83
N ASN A 396 27.83 3.21 -15.75
CA ASN A 396 28.04 2.04 -16.60
C ASN A 396 28.28 0.81 -15.70
N PHE A 397 27.26 0.39 -14.93
CA PHE A 397 27.40 -0.72 -13.97
C PHE A 397 27.49 -2.08 -14.67
N ILE A 398 26.58 -2.33 -15.63
CA ILE A 398 26.54 -3.53 -16.48
C ILE A 398 25.83 -3.19 -17.80
N THR A 399 26.14 -3.89 -18.89
CA THR A 399 25.37 -3.76 -20.14
C THR A 399 24.02 -4.46 -20.01
N PHE A 400 22.99 -3.97 -20.69
CA PHE A 400 21.70 -4.68 -20.71
C PHE A 400 21.81 -6.07 -21.36
N ALA A 401 22.70 -6.22 -22.35
CA ALA A 401 22.96 -7.51 -22.99
C ALA A 401 23.54 -8.54 -22.01
N GLU A 402 24.51 -8.14 -21.18
CA GLU A 402 25.08 -9.03 -20.17
C GLU A 402 24.12 -9.28 -19.00
N LEU A 403 23.40 -8.26 -18.55
CA LEU A 403 22.44 -8.36 -17.45
C LEU A 403 21.29 -9.34 -17.77
N MET A 404 20.82 -9.33 -19.02
CA MET A 404 19.74 -10.20 -19.48
C MET A 404 20.22 -11.57 -20.00
N ASP A 405 21.53 -11.82 -20.03
CA ASP A 405 22.07 -13.12 -20.42
C ASP A 405 21.66 -14.18 -19.37
N PRO A 406 20.88 -15.21 -19.76
CA PRO A 406 20.46 -16.26 -18.84
C PRO A 406 21.64 -17.01 -18.21
N SER A 407 22.83 -17.00 -18.82
CA SER A 407 24.02 -17.63 -18.26
C SER A 407 24.49 -16.92 -16.98
N LYS A 408 24.36 -15.59 -16.93
CA LYS A 408 24.84 -14.71 -15.85
C LYS A 408 23.98 -14.77 -14.59
N GLY A 409 22.69 -15.05 -14.74
CA GLY A 409 21.78 -15.33 -13.62
C GLY A 409 21.32 -14.10 -12.83
N PHE A 410 21.40 -12.90 -13.38
CA PHE A 410 20.95 -11.67 -12.73
C PHE A 410 19.51 -11.26 -13.10
N TYR A 411 19.00 -11.76 -14.22
CA TYR A 411 17.66 -11.51 -14.73
C TYR A 411 16.79 -12.74 -14.54
N ASP A 412 15.67 -12.59 -13.84
CA ASP A 412 14.63 -13.62 -13.77
C ASP A 412 13.74 -13.49 -15.00
N LYS A 413 13.89 -14.44 -15.92
CA LYS A 413 13.13 -14.49 -17.17
C LYS A 413 11.67 -14.89 -16.97
N ASN A 414 11.36 -15.65 -15.91
CA ASN A 414 10.00 -16.12 -15.65
C ASN A 414 9.12 -14.99 -15.12
N GLU A 415 9.70 -14.16 -14.25
CA GLU A 415 9.02 -12.99 -13.65
C GLU A 415 9.30 -11.67 -14.39
N ASP A 416 10.15 -11.70 -15.42
CA ASP A 416 10.65 -10.52 -16.16
C ASP A 416 11.17 -9.40 -15.23
N LYS A 417 12.07 -9.76 -14.30
CA LYS A 417 12.56 -8.84 -13.27
C LYS A 417 14.06 -8.89 -12.99
N VAL A 418 14.57 -7.78 -12.45
CA VAL A 418 15.94 -7.65 -11.91
C VAL A 418 15.85 -6.99 -10.53
N THR A 419 16.56 -7.55 -9.55
CA THR A 419 16.63 -7.01 -8.18
C THR A 419 17.94 -6.24 -7.96
N LEU A 420 17.82 -4.97 -7.59
CA LEU A 420 18.92 -4.09 -7.22
C LEU A 420 18.90 -3.87 -5.71
N ALA A 421 20.05 -3.87 -5.05
CA ALA A 421 20.15 -3.56 -3.63
C ALA A 421 21.40 -2.75 -3.28
N ILE A 422 21.31 -1.95 -2.22
CA ILE A 422 22.38 -1.08 -1.72
C ILE A 422 22.48 -1.21 -0.22
N ASP A 423 23.65 -1.63 0.29
CA ASP A 423 23.99 -1.47 1.70
C ASP A 423 24.85 -0.21 1.84
N PHE A 424 24.49 0.73 2.71
CA PHE A 424 25.25 1.97 2.90
C PHE A 424 25.33 2.41 4.35
N THR A 425 26.34 3.24 4.63
CA THR A 425 26.55 3.86 5.94
C THR A 425 26.79 5.35 5.75
N VAL A 426 26.21 6.16 6.64
CA VAL A 426 26.28 7.61 6.63
C VAL A 426 27.08 8.07 7.85
N GLY A 427 28.11 8.87 7.63
CA GLY A 427 28.94 9.42 8.69
C GLY A 427 29.05 10.94 8.59
N GLU A 428 29.34 11.58 9.72
CA GLU A 428 29.73 12.99 9.71
C GLU A 428 31.06 13.17 8.96
N GLU A 429 31.17 14.29 8.25
CA GLU A 429 32.43 14.72 7.66
C GLU A 429 33.42 15.00 8.81
N LYS A 430 34.48 14.20 8.94
CA LYS A 430 35.54 14.48 9.92
C LYS A 430 36.22 15.81 9.53
N GLY A 431 35.76 16.90 10.13
CA GLY A 431 36.45 18.18 10.09
C GLY A 431 37.82 18.06 10.72
N THR A 432 38.86 18.41 9.96
CA THR A 432 40.17 18.80 10.48
C THR A 432 39.99 19.65 11.75
N THR A 433 40.57 19.17 12.84
CA THR A 433 40.64 19.85 14.13
C THR A 433 40.94 21.33 13.92
N LYS A 434 39.99 22.22 14.23
CA LYS A 434 40.29 23.65 14.38
C LYS A 434 41.39 23.74 15.44
N ARG A 435 42.62 24.05 15.02
CA ARG A 435 43.65 24.55 15.92
C ARG A 435 43.00 25.69 16.70
N LYS A 436 42.90 25.54 18.01
CA LYS A 436 42.66 26.66 18.92
C LYS A 436 43.76 27.68 18.60
N LEU A 437 43.37 28.78 17.94
CA LEU A 437 44.12 30.02 18.04
C LEU A 437 44.02 30.42 19.51
N ALA A 438 45.15 30.35 20.19
CA ALA A 438 45.38 31.03 21.43
C ALA A 438 45.65 32.50 21.07
N ASP A 439 44.77 33.38 21.50
CA ASP A 439 45.03 34.79 21.80
C ASP A 439 44.42 34.98 23.20
N GLY A 440 45.08 35.56 24.19
CA GLY A 440 45.99 36.70 24.13
C GLY A 440 45.43 37.74 25.07
#